data_AF-A0A1U9Z069-F1
#
_entry.id   AF-A0A1U9Z069-F1
#
_cell.length_a   1.000
_cell.length_b   1.000
_cell.length_c   1.000
_cell.angle_alpha   90.00
_cell.angle_beta   90.00
_cell.angle_gamma   90.00
#
_symmetry.space_group_name_H-M   'P 1'
#
loop_
_entity.id
_entity.type
_entity.pdbx_description
1 polymer ?
#
loop_
_entity_poly.entity_id
_entity_poly.type
_entity_poly.pdbx_seq_one_letter_code
_entity_poly.pdbx_strand_id
1 'polypeptide(L)'
;MADKPETQRGRAAANANVVELSQYRAGQKAEPLPVTFHRRELDAILWIYGRMVGEGEWRDYALDHLKDRAVFSVFKRAGEMPLYRIEKNPKLAARQGAFSVTNTAGMVLKRGHDLKQVLKVFDRNLKLVEK
;
A
#
# COMPACT_ATOMS: atom_id res chain seq x y z
N MET A 1 -0.59 43.54 60.96
CA MET A 1 0.42 43.27 59.92
C MET A 1 0.52 41.76 59.75
N ALA A 2 0.33 41.28 58.51
CA ALA A 2 0.75 39.97 57.94
C ALA A 2 0.21 38.70 58.66
N ASP A 3 -0.06 37.55 58.04
CA ASP A 3 0.22 37.03 56.71
C ASP A 3 -0.75 35.85 56.45
N LYS A 4 -0.91 35.51 55.17
CA LYS A 4 -1.73 34.48 54.51
C LYS A 4 -1.35 33.02 54.92
N PRO A 5 -1.84 31.92 54.28
CA PRO A 5 -3.19 31.53 53.80
C PRO A 5 -3.48 29.97 53.89
N GLU A 6 -4.49 29.51 53.14
CA GLU A 6 -4.54 28.23 52.38
C GLU A 6 -5.28 26.97 52.93
N THR A 7 -6.59 27.00 52.70
CA THR A 7 -7.35 26.07 51.82
C THR A 7 -6.80 24.66 51.56
N GLN A 8 -7.40 23.70 52.29
CA GLN A 8 -8.08 22.49 51.82
C GLN A 8 -7.41 21.58 50.75
N ARG A 9 -6.90 20.46 51.28
CA ARG A 9 -6.71 19.11 50.73
C ARG A 9 -7.49 18.77 49.45
N GLY A 10 -6.80 18.18 48.47
CA GLY A 10 -7.45 17.46 47.37
C GLY A 10 -6.52 16.74 46.40
N ARG A 11 -6.43 15.40 46.58
CA ARG A 11 -6.16 14.34 45.58
C ARG A 11 -4.75 14.09 45.05
N ALA A 12 -4.28 12.90 45.44
CA ALA A 12 -3.15 12.16 44.91
C ALA A 12 -3.35 11.70 43.44
N ALA A 13 -2.22 11.60 42.74
CA ALA A 13 -1.88 10.65 41.68
C ALA A 13 -2.91 10.42 40.54
N ALA A 14 -2.71 11.12 39.41
CA ALA A 14 -3.13 10.65 38.09
C ALA A 14 -2.25 11.29 36.99
N ASN A 15 -0.93 11.02 37.03
CA ASN A 15 -0.05 11.28 35.88
C ASN A 15 -0.27 10.20 34.82
N ALA A 16 -1.34 10.31 34.05
CA ALA A 16 -1.59 9.47 32.88
C ALA A 16 -1.86 10.35 31.66
N ASN A 17 -0.76 10.84 31.06
CA ASN A 17 -0.63 11.22 29.65
C ASN A 17 -1.81 11.99 29.03
N VAL A 18 -2.12 13.17 29.57
CA VAL A 18 -2.93 14.14 28.82
C VAL A 18 -2.01 14.83 27.82
N VAL A 19 -2.02 14.35 26.57
CA VAL A 19 -1.29 14.99 25.46
C VAL A 19 -2.21 16.03 24.81
N GLU A 20 -1.76 17.27 24.78
CA GLU A 20 -2.46 18.37 24.10
C GLU A 20 -2.45 18.14 22.57
N LEU A 21 -3.61 18.22 21.89
CA LEU A 21 -3.69 18.00 20.44
C LEU A 21 -2.77 18.94 19.63
N SER A 22 -2.52 20.15 20.14
CA SER A 22 -1.59 21.12 19.56
C SER A 22 -0.14 20.61 19.57
N GLN A 23 0.25 19.91 20.63
CA GLN A 23 1.59 19.31 20.79
C GLN A 23 1.76 18.07 19.90
N TYR A 24 0.70 17.28 19.70
CA TYR A 24 0.71 16.16 18.75
C TYR A 24 0.93 16.64 17.30
N ARG A 25 0.33 17.77 16.92
CA ARG A 25 0.45 18.33 15.57
C ARG A 25 1.75 19.11 15.35
N ALA A 26 2.32 19.71 16.40
CA ALA A 26 3.56 20.50 16.31
C ALA A 26 4.85 19.65 16.26
N GLY A 27 4.81 18.42 16.78
CA GLY A 27 5.96 17.51 16.82
C GLY A 27 6.01 16.46 15.71
N GLN A 28 4.92 16.25 14.97
CA GLN A 28 4.93 15.36 13.82
C GLN A 28 5.64 16.02 12.64
N LYS A 29 6.95 15.75 12.52
CA LYS A 29 7.56 15.65 11.18
C LYS A 29 6.59 14.79 10.37
N ALA A 30 5.97 15.36 9.34
CA ALA A 30 4.98 14.68 8.52
C ALA A 30 5.51 13.30 8.16
N GLU A 31 4.93 12.25 8.76
CA GLU A 31 5.21 10.87 8.38
C GLU A 31 5.04 10.82 6.86
N PRO A 32 6.07 10.40 6.10
CA PRO A 32 5.99 10.44 4.64
C PRO A 32 4.78 9.61 4.21
N LEU A 33 3.90 10.24 3.44
CA LEU A 33 2.65 9.63 2.98
C LEU A 33 2.97 8.28 2.32
N PRO A 34 2.21 7.21 2.64
CA PRO A 34 2.44 5.91 2.03
C PRO A 34 2.30 6.01 0.52
N VAL A 35 3.08 5.21 -0.20
CA VAL A 35 2.98 5.16 -1.66
C VAL A 35 1.68 4.45 -2.01
N THR A 36 0.84 5.10 -2.81
CA THR A 36 -0.45 4.55 -3.24
C THR A 36 -0.61 4.57 -4.75
N PHE A 37 -1.51 3.73 -5.24
CA PHE A 37 -1.97 3.80 -6.63
C PHE A 37 -2.92 4.99 -6.80
N HIS A 38 -2.75 5.73 -7.89
CA HIS A 38 -3.71 6.75 -8.27
C HIS A 38 -5.01 6.09 -8.75
N ARG A 39 -6.13 6.81 -8.68
CA ARG A 39 -7.44 6.29 -9.10
C ARG A 39 -7.40 5.65 -10.50
N ARG A 40 -6.84 6.34 -11.50
CA ARG A 40 -6.73 5.83 -12.88
C ARG A 40 -5.88 4.57 -12.99
N GLU A 41 -4.90 4.41 -12.10
CA GLU A 41 -4.03 3.23 -12.05
C GLU A 41 -4.81 2.05 -11.47
N LEU A 42 -5.50 2.29 -10.34
CA LEU A 42 -6.35 1.30 -9.71
C LEU A 42 -7.48 0.86 -10.64
N ASP A 43 -8.13 1.79 -11.34
CA ASP A 43 -9.17 1.49 -12.34
C ASP A 43 -8.65 0.54 -13.42
N ALA A 44 -7.41 0.74 -13.91
CA ALA A 44 -6.81 -0.13 -14.91
C ALA A 44 -6.47 -1.53 -14.36
N ILE A 45 -6.00 -1.62 -13.11
CA ILE A 45 -5.74 -2.89 -12.42
C ILE A 45 -7.05 -3.64 -12.21
N LEU A 46 -8.08 -2.96 -11.71
CA LEU A 46 -9.39 -3.53 -11.42
C LEU A 46 -10.12 -3.97 -12.70
N TRP A 47 -9.92 -3.28 -13.81
CA TRP A 47 -10.49 -3.70 -15.10
C TRP A 47 -9.96 -5.07 -15.53
N ILE A 48 -8.64 -5.29 -15.42
CA ILE A 48 -8.04 -6.59 -15.71
C ILE A 48 -8.45 -7.63 -14.67
N TYR A 49 -8.47 -7.25 -13.39
CA TYR A 49 -8.91 -8.13 -12.32
C TYR A 49 -10.32 -8.68 -12.60
N GLY A 50 -11.27 -7.81 -12.95
CA GLY A 50 -12.63 -8.23 -13.29
C GLY A 50 -12.69 -9.23 -14.45
N ARG A 51 -11.86 -9.02 -15.49
CA ARG A 51 -11.77 -9.96 -16.61
C ARG A 51 -11.19 -11.31 -16.19
N MET A 52 -10.09 -11.33 -15.45
CA MET A 52 -9.44 -12.57 -14.99
C MET A 52 -10.29 -13.34 -13.97
N VAL A 53 -11.08 -12.64 -13.16
CA VAL A 53 -12.10 -13.27 -12.29
C VAL A 53 -13.22 -13.88 -13.12
N GLY A 54 -13.68 -13.20 -14.19
CA GLY A 54 -14.66 -13.74 -15.13
C GLY A 54 -14.17 -14.99 -15.87
N GLU A 55 -12.87 -15.07 -16.16
CA GLU A 55 -12.20 -16.25 -16.72
C GLU A 55 -11.93 -17.34 -15.65
N GLY A 56 -12.09 -17.04 -14.36
CA GLY A 56 -11.89 -17.97 -13.24
C GLY A 56 -10.43 -18.15 -12.80
N GLU A 57 -9.51 -17.38 -13.36
CA GLU A 57 -8.08 -17.44 -13.06
C GLU A 57 -7.73 -16.78 -11.73
N TRP A 58 -8.41 -15.68 -11.39
CA TRP A 58 -8.15 -14.91 -10.17
C TRP A 58 -9.36 -14.98 -9.23
N ARG A 59 -9.10 -15.01 -7.92
CA ARG A 59 -10.16 -15.08 -6.90
C ARG A 59 -10.05 -14.07 -5.78
N ASP A 60 -8.83 -13.68 -5.44
CA ASP A 60 -8.58 -12.77 -4.33
C ASP A 60 -7.44 -11.81 -4.67
N TYR A 61 -7.38 -10.68 -3.97
CA TYR A 61 -6.34 -9.69 -4.09
C TYR A 61 -5.97 -9.07 -2.74
N ALA A 62 -4.71 -8.67 -2.62
CA ALA A 62 -4.23 -7.84 -1.52
C ALA A 62 -3.67 -6.54 -2.08
N LEU A 63 -4.00 -5.43 -1.44
CA LEU A 63 -3.49 -4.11 -1.78
C LEU A 63 -2.68 -3.58 -0.59
N ASP A 64 -1.37 -3.65 -0.72
CA ASP A 64 -0.41 -3.22 0.30
C ASP A 64 0.12 -1.82 -0.03
N HIS A 65 0.01 -0.93 0.94
CA HIS A 65 0.54 0.43 0.87
C HIS A 65 1.76 0.54 1.76
N LEU A 66 2.95 0.37 1.19
CA LEU A 66 4.21 0.51 1.94
C LEU A 66 4.74 1.94 1.83
N LYS A 67 5.72 2.26 2.69
CA LYS A 67 6.38 3.57 2.76
C LYS A 67 7.06 3.96 1.44
N ASP A 68 7.50 2.99 0.67
CA ASP A 68 8.38 3.15 -0.48
C ASP A 68 7.82 2.54 -1.77
N ARG A 69 6.77 1.71 -1.68
CA ARG A 69 6.07 1.15 -2.83
C ARG A 69 4.62 0.78 -2.50
N ALA A 70 3.76 0.80 -3.52
CA ALA A 70 2.44 0.17 -3.45
C ALA A 70 2.51 -1.20 -4.14
N VAL A 71 1.86 -2.22 -3.59
CA VAL A 71 1.85 -3.56 -4.17
C VAL A 71 0.41 -4.05 -4.27
N PHE A 72 0.03 -4.51 -5.45
CA PHE A 72 -1.23 -5.21 -5.68
C PHE A 72 -0.90 -6.67 -6.00
N SER A 73 -1.20 -7.55 -5.06
CA SER A 73 -0.94 -8.99 -5.16
C SER A 73 -2.23 -9.70 -5.56
N VAL A 74 -2.17 -10.59 -6.54
CA VAL A 74 -3.34 -11.39 -6.97
C VAL A 74 -3.14 -12.86 -6.63
N PHE A 75 -4.23 -13.52 -6.22
CA PHE A 75 -4.21 -14.89 -5.73
C PHE A 75 -5.21 -15.75 -6.52
N LYS A 76 -4.80 -16.99 -6.83
CA LYS A 76 -5.68 -18.02 -7.41
C LYS A 76 -6.62 -18.59 -6.35
N ARG A 77 -6.13 -18.72 -5.12
CA ARG A 77 -6.84 -19.25 -3.95
C ARG A 77 -6.35 -18.57 -2.68
N ALA A 78 -7.25 -18.40 -1.71
CA ALA A 78 -6.89 -17.92 -0.38
C ALA A 78 -5.83 -18.86 0.27
N GLY A 79 -4.71 -18.27 0.69
CA GLY A 79 -3.61 -18.98 1.36
C GLY A 79 -2.49 -19.51 0.46
N GLU A 80 -2.59 -19.34 -0.87
CA GLU A 80 -1.50 -19.67 -1.80
C GLU A 80 -0.56 -18.46 -2.03
N MET A 81 0.60 -18.71 -2.65
CA MET A 81 1.48 -17.63 -3.06
C MET A 81 0.82 -16.78 -4.17
N PRO A 82 1.02 -15.45 -4.16
CA PRO A 82 0.41 -14.58 -5.16
C PRO A 82 0.97 -14.90 -6.54
N LEU A 83 0.09 -15.17 -7.50
CA LEU A 83 0.43 -15.49 -8.88
C LEU A 83 1.22 -14.36 -9.52
N TYR A 84 0.74 -13.13 -9.30
CA TYR A 84 1.35 -11.93 -9.81
C TYR A 84 1.34 -10.84 -8.75
N ARG A 85 2.35 -9.97 -8.81
CA ARG A 85 2.44 -8.75 -8.01
C ARG A 85 2.66 -7.58 -8.93
N ILE A 86 1.75 -6.62 -8.90
CA ILE A 86 1.88 -5.33 -9.59
C ILE A 86 2.43 -4.35 -8.56
N GLU A 87 3.64 -3.86 -8.79
CA GLU A 87 4.31 -2.93 -7.88
C GLU A 87 4.39 -1.53 -8.50
N LYS A 88 4.17 -0.51 -7.67
CA LYS A 88 4.45 0.89 -7.97
C LYS A 88 5.56 1.39 -7.06
N ASN A 89 6.72 1.69 -7.63
CA ASN A 89 7.86 2.28 -6.95
C ASN A 89 8.20 3.66 -7.54
N PRO A 90 7.78 4.77 -6.91
CA PRO A 90 8.04 6.12 -7.42
C PRO A 90 9.53 6.46 -7.46
N LYS A 91 10.38 5.83 -6.63
CA LYS A 91 11.83 6.07 -6.66
C LYS A 91 12.47 5.58 -7.96
N LEU A 92 11.90 4.54 -8.57
CA LEU A 92 12.35 3.99 -9.85
C LEU A 92 11.72 4.68 -11.06
N ALA A 93 10.75 5.58 -10.84
CA ALA A 93 10.04 6.30 -11.89
C ALA A 93 10.97 7.09 -12.81
N ALA A 94 12.04 7.67 -12.27
CA ALA A 94 13.02 8.45 -13.03
C ALA A 94 14.08 7.59 -13.74
N ARG A 95 14.12 6.27 -13.51
CA ARG A 95 15.15 5.38 -14.06
C ARG A 95 14.56 4.36 -15.00
N GLN A 96 13.97 3.29 -14.45
CA GLN A 96 13.55 2.11 -15.21
C GLN A 96 12.02 2.03 -15.37
N GLY A 97 11.28 2.95 -14.75
CA GLY A 97 9.83 2.97 -14.73
C GLY A 97 9.27 2.73 -13.33
N ALA A 98 8.15 3.39 -13.04
CA ALA A 98 7.51 3.32 -11.73
C ALA A 98 6.78 1.98 -11.51
N PHE A 99 6.40 1.28 -12.58
CA PHE A 99 5.55 0.09 -12.49
C PHE A 99 6.29 -1.17 -12.91
N SER A 100 6.05 -2.26 -12.19
CA SER A 100 6.50 -3.58 -12.59
C SER A 100 5.49 -4.66 -12.24
N VAL A 101 5.49 -5.73 -13.04
CA VAL A 101 4.77 -6.97 -12.76
C VAL A 101 5.78 -8.07 -12.49
N THR A 102 5.60 -8.77 -11.38
CA THR A 102 6.43 -9.87 -10.93
C THR A 102 5.59 -11.14 -10.84
N ASN A 103 6.16 -12.30 -11.16
CA ASN A 103 5.49 -13.61 -10.99
C ASN A 103 5.71 -14.19 -9.58
N THR A 104 5.12 -15.36 -9.32
CA THR A 104 5.28 -16.14 -8.08
C THR A 104 6.74 -16.41 -7.71
N ALA A 105 7.61 -16.62 -8.71
CA ALA A 105 9.04 -16.89 -8.54
C ALA A 105 9.89 -15.63 -8.28
N GLY A 106 9.28 -14.43 -8.24
CA GLY A 106 10.00 -13.18 -8.06
C GLY A 106 10.65 -12.63 -9.35
N MET A 107 10.39 -13.25 -10.50
CA MET A 107 10.86 -12.76 -11.79
C MET A 107 9.99 -11.60 -12.29
N VAL A 108 10.63 -10.50 -12.70
CA VAL A 108 9.94 -9.35 -13.29
C VAL A 108 9.56 -9.69 -14.73
N LEU A 109 8.27 -9.85 -14.99
CA LEU A 109 7.73 -10.13 -16.32
C LEU A 109 7.78 -8.89 -17.22
N LYS A 110 7.47 -7.74 -16.63
CA LYS A 110 7.47 -6.46 -17.35
C LYS A 110 7.68 -5.30 -16.40
N ARG A 111 8.36 -4.25 -16.89
CA ARG A 111 8.59 -2.99 -16.18
C ARG A 111 8.45 -1.81 -17.14
N GLY A 112 7.96 -0.67 -16.65
CA GLY A 112 7.80 0.53 -17.44
C GLY A 112 7.21 1.74 -16.70
N HIS A 113 7.14 2.87 -17.40
CA HIS A 113 6.58 4.12 -16.86
C HIS A 113 5.05 4.18 -16.95
N ASP A 114 4.46 3.43 -17.88
CA ASP A 114 3.02 3.40 -18.08
C ASP A 114 2.44 2.06 -17.59
N LEU A 115 1.51 2.15 -16.64
CA LEU A 115 0.88 0.97 -16.05
C LEU A 115 0.10 0.15 -17.07
N LYS A 116 -0.65 0.77 -17.99
CA LYS A 116 -1.45 0.05 -18.99
C LYS A 116 -0.55 -0.78 -19.91
N GLN A 117 0.60 -0.26 -20.30
CA GLN A 117 1.57 -1.00 -21.12
C GLN A 117 2.21 -2.16 -20.36
N VAL A 118 2.46 -2.00 -19.06
CA VAL A 118 2.96 -3.08 -18.19
C VAL A 118 1.90 -4.18 -18.05
N LEU A 119 0.65 -3.78 -17.84
CA LEU A 119 -0.51 -4.67 -17.69
C LEU A 119 -0.86 -5.50 -18.93
N LYS A 120 -0.44 -5.10 -20.14
CA LYS A 120 -0.59 -5.91 -21.38
C LYS A 120 0.06 -7.30 -21.33
N VAL A 121 0.88 -7.58 -20.31
CA VAL A 121 1.37 -8.93 -20.03
C VAL A 121 0.23 -9.93 -19.81
N PHE A 122 -0.91 -9.46 -19.27
CA PHE A 122 -2.10 -10.27 -19.02
C PHE A 122 -2.96 -10.45 -20.28
N ASP A 123 -2.95 -9.50 -21.21
CA ASP A 123 -3.76 -9.56 -22.45
C ASP A 123 -3.30 -10.65 -23.43
N ARG A 124 -2.02 -11.02 -23.42
CA ARG A 124 -1.42 -11.88 -24.44
C ARG A 124 -1.65 -13.39 -24.24
N ASN A 125 -2.67 -13.80 -23.48
CA ASN A 125 -2.82 -15.17 -22.98
C ASN A 125 -1.58 -15.60 -22.19
N LEU A 126 -1.65 -15.48 -20.87
CA LEU A 126 -0.88 -16.35 -19.98
C LEU A 126 -1.44 -17.79 -20.07
N LYS A 127 -1.43 -18.38 -21.28
CA LYS A 127 -1.34 -19.83 -21.46
C LYS A 127 0.09 -20.23 -21.11
N LEU A 128 0.50 -20.01 -19.87
CA LEU A 128 1.85 -20.34 -19.42
C LEU A 128 1.82 -21.78 -18.92
N VAL A 129 2.04 -22.66 -19.90
CA VAL A 129 2.44 -24.07 -19.86
C VAL A 129 2.87 -24.55 -18.47
N GLU A 130 2.03 -25.37 -17.81
CA GLU A 130 2.50 -26.37 -16.86
C GLU A 130 3.28 -27.44 -17.64
N LYS A 131 4.47 -27.81 -17.15
CA LYS A 131 5.24 -28.94 -17.64
C LYS A 131 5.74 -29.76 -16.46
#